data_AF-A0A3D4TAL2-F1
#
_entry.id   AF-A0A3D4TAL2-F1
#
_cell.length_a   1.000
_cell.length_b   1.000
_cell.length_c   1.000
_cell.angle_alpha   90.00
_cell.angle_beta   90.00
_cell.angle_gamma   90.00
#
_symmetry.space_group_name_H-M   'P 1'
#
loop_
_entity.id
_entity.type
_entity.pdbx_description
1 polymer ?
#
loop_
_entity_poly.entity_id
_entity_poly.type
_entity_poly.pdbx_seq_one_letter_code
_entity_poly.pdbx_strand_id
1 'polypeptide(L)'
;MNEKELIEQLKDGRESAFRFLVETYQHMVFNTVLGIVQQREEAEDLAQEVFIQVYQQIAQFRGDAKLSTWIYRIATTKALEKIRKQQAKKRMGKV
;
A
#
# COMPACT_ATOMS: atom_id res chain seq x y z
N MET A 1 9.39 -10.06 -15.56
CA MET A 1 8.76 -8.77 -15.90
C MET A 1 9.61 -7.65 -15.33
N ASN A 2 9.95 -6.65 -16.14
CA ASN A 2 10.67 -5.45 -15.65
C ASN A 2 9.69 -4.38 -15.13
N GLU A 3 10.18 -3.33 -14.47
CA GLU A 3 9.32 -2.31 -13.84
C GLU A 3 8.42 -1.58 -14.85
N LYS A 4 8.93 -1.23 -16.04
CA LYS A 4 8.14 -0.57 -17.08
C LYS A 4 7.01 -1.47 -17.59
N GLU A 5 7.34 -2.73 -17.89
CA GLU A 5 6.38 -3.73 -18.34
C GLU A 5 5.30 -4.00 -17.29
N LEU A 6 5.69 -4.07 -16.01
CA LEU A 6 4.75 -4.21 -14.89
C LEU A 6 3.77 -3.04 -14.85
N ILE A 7 4.26 -1.79 -14.95
CA ILE A 7 3.41 -0.59 -14.90
C ILE A 7 2.39 -0.60 -16.04
N GLU A 8 2.81 -0.89 -17.27
CA GLU A 8 1.89 -0.89 -18.41
C GLU A 8 0.84 -2.01 -18.29
N GLN A 9 1.24 -3.23 -17.90
CA GLN A 9 0.27 -4.31 -17.70
C GLN A 9 -0.69 -4.06 -16.53
N LEU A 10 -0.23 -3.37 -15.47
CA LEU A 10 -1.10 -2.94 -14.37
C LEU A 10 -2.13 -1.90 -14.85
N LYS A 11 -1.72 -0.94 -15.69
CA LYS A 11 -2.64 0.04 -16.29
C LYS A 11 -3.68 -0.62 -17.20
N ASP A 12 -3.29 -1.69 -17.90
CA ASP A 12 -4.18 -2.53 -18.71
C ASP A 12 -5.08 -3.45 -17.86
N GLY A 13 -4.93 -3.44 -16.53
CA GLY A 13 -5.74 -4.22 -15.61
C GLY A 13 -5.44 -5.72 -15.61
N ARG A 14 -4.27 -6.15 -16.10
CA ARG A 14 -3.89 -7.58 -16.16
C ARG A 14 -3.75 -8.18 -14.76
N GLU A 15 -4.48 -9.25 -14.49
CA GLU A 15 -4.42 -9.96 -13.19
C GLU A 15 -3.02 -10.52 -12.90
N SER A 16 -2.33 -11.04 -13.91
CA SER A 16 -0.94 -11.53 -13.80
C SER A 16 0.02 -10.44 -13.31
N ALA A 17 -0.20 -9.19 -13.72
CA ALA A 17 0.61 -8.05 -13.30
C ALA A 17 0.33 -7.67 -11.85
N PHE A 18 -0.93 -7.71 -11.44
CA PHE A 18 -1.30 -7.50 -10.03
C PHE A 18 -0.71 -8.59 -9.11
N ARG A 19 -0.76 -9.85 -9.52
CA ARG A 19 -0.11 -10.94 -8.78
C ARG A 19 1.39 -10.71 -8.62
N PHE A 20 2.07 -10.38 -9.70
CA PHE A 20 3.51 -10.08 -9.66
C PHE A 20 3.83 -8.88 -8.77
N LEU A 21 3.02 -7.82 -8.82
CA LEU A 21 3.14 -6.65 -7.95
C LEU A 21 3.07 -7.07 -6.47
N VAL A 22 2.07 -7.85 -6.09
CA VAL A 22 1.89 -8.32 -4.71
C VAL A 22 3.09 -9.18 -4.29
N GLU A 23 3.45 -10.19 -5.08
CA GLU A 23 4.58 -11.07 -4.77
C GLU A 23 5.90 -10.31 -4.59
N THR A 24 6.13 -9.29 -5.42
CA THR A 24 7.35 -8.48 -5.40
C THR A 24 7.43 -7.57 -4.18
N TYR A 25 6.32 -6.95 -3.77
CA TYR A 25 6.34 -5.87 -2.76
C TYR A 25 5.68 -6.22 -1.42
N GLN A 26 5.05 -7.40 -1.28
CA GLN A 26 4.30 -7.78 -0.07
C GLN A 26 5.11 -7.64 1.22
N HIS A 27 6.35 -8.09 1.24
CA HIS A 27 7.20 -8.00 2.43
C HIS A 27 7.54 -6.55 2.78
N MET A 28 7.84 -5.72 1.78
CA MET A 28 8.13 -4.30 1.99
C MET A 28 6.91 -3.57 2.55
N VAL A 29 5.73 -3.79 1.94
CA VAL A 29 4.48 -3.17 2.37
C VAL A 29 4.12 -3.61 3.78
N PHE A 30 4.09 -4.92 4.03
CA PHE A 30 3.74 -5.48 5.33
C PHE A 30 4.68 -4.97 6.43
N ASN A 31 6.01 -5.03 6.23
CA ASN A 31 6.97 -4.56 7.23
C ASN A 31 6.86 -3.05 7.48
N THR A 32 6.60 -2.26 6.44
CA THR A 32 6.42 -0.80 6.56
C THR A 32 5.19 -0.49 7.41
N VAL A 33 4.06 -1.13 7.11
CA VAL A 33 2.83 -0.94 7.85
C VAL A 33 2.98 -1.45 9.29
N LEU A 34 3.52 -2.65 9.48
CA LEU A 34 3.74 -3.26 10.80
C LEU A 34 4.60 -2.38 11.70
N GLY A 35 5.66 -1.78 11.17
CA GLY A 35 6.52 -0.86 11.92
C GLY A 35 5.80 0.39 12.44
N ILE A 36 4.70 0.79 11.79
CA ILE A 36 3.90 1.97 12.16
C ILE A 36 2.73 1.59 13.07
N VAL A 37 1.95 0.56 12.71
CA VAL A 37 0.74 0.19 13.46
C VAL A 37 1.01 -0.73 14.64
N GLN A 38 2.15 -1.43 14.65
CA GLN A 38 2.60 -2.33 15.73
C GLN A 38 1.61 -3.43 16.12
N GLN A 39 0.65 -3.74 15.24
CA GLN A 39 -0.31 -4.84 15.39
C GLN A 39 -0.33 -5.65 14.09
N ARG A 40 -0.09 -6.96 14.20
CA ARG A 40 0.06 -7.85 13.04
C ARG A 40 -1.21 -7.91 12.19
N GLU A 41 -2.35 -8.21 12.79
CA GLU A 41 -3.63 -8.35 12.08
C GLU A 41 -3.98 -7.07 11.31
N GLU A 42 -3.85 -5.90 11.96
CA GLU A 42 -4.09 -4.62 11.28
C GLU A 42 -3.10 -4.35 10.16
N ALA A 43 -1.86 -4.81 10.29
CA ALA A 43 -0.86 -4.67 9.24
C ALA A 43 -1.18 -5.55 8.02
N GLU A 44 -1.72 -6.75 8.23
CA GLU A 44 -2.18 -7.63 7.14
C GLU A 44 -3.34 -6.99 6.38
N ASP A 45 -4.34 -6.46 7.08
CA ASP A 45 -5.49 -5.77 6.48
C ASP A 45 -5.07 -4.52 5.70
N LEU A 46 -4.25 -3.66 6.31
CA LEU A 46 -3.77 -2.44 5.67
C LEU A 46 -2.86 -2.72 4.49
N ALA A 47 -2.03 -3.78 4.54
CA ALA A 47 -1.21 -4.16 3.40
C ALA A 47 -2.07 -4.51 2.17
N GLN A 48 -3.20 -5.19 2.37
CA GLN A 48 -4.15 -5.46 1.29
C GLN A 48 -4.76 -4.15 0.74
N GLU A 49 -5.19 -3.24 1.61
CA GLU A 49 -5.70 -1.93 1.19
C GLU A 49 -4.68 -1.14 0.36
N VAL A 50 -3.39 -1.22 0.73
CA VAL A 50 -2.31 -0.56 -0.02
C VAL A 50 -2.23 -1.10 -1.44
N PHE A 51 -2.26 -2.41 -1.63
CA PHE A 51 -2.22 -2.99 -2.98
C PHE A 51 -3.44 -2.63 -3.82
N ILE A 52 -4.63 -2.63 -3.22
CA ILE A 52 -5.86 -2.17 -3.88
C ILE A 52 -5.71 -0.71 -4.32
N GLN A 53 -5.20 0.16 -3.43
CA GLN A 53 -5.00 1.57 -3.75
C GLN A 53 -3.93 1.78 -4.83
N VAL A 54 -2.83 1.02 -4.79
CA VAL A 54 -1.79 1.04 -5.83
C VAL A 54 -2.40 0.68 -7.18
N TYR A 55 -3.20 -0.39 -7.26
CA TYR A 55 -3.87 -0.80 -8.48
C TYR A 55 -4.86 0.25 -8.99
N GLN A 56 -5.68 0.83 -8.10
CA GLN A 56 -6.64 1.88 -8.47
C GLN A 56 -5.98 3.17 -8.96
N GLN A 57 -4.79 3.49 -8.45
CA GLN A 57 -4.10 4.75 -8.75
C GLN A 57 -2.98 4.59 -9.79
N ILE A 58 -2.71 3.38 -10.29
CA ILE A 58 -1.57 3.12 -11.18
C ILE A 58 -1.64 3.92 -12.50
N ALA A 59 -2.85 4.21 -12.98
CA ALA A 59 -3.06 5.05 -14.16
C ALA A 59 -2.52 6.49 -13.97
N GLN A 60 -2.44 6.97 -12.73
CA GLN A 60 -1.93 8.30 -12.37
C GLN A 60 -0.42 8.29 -12.09
N PHE A 61 0.22 7.11 -12.05
CA PHE A 61 1.64 7.00 -11.78
C PHE A 61 2.44 7.48 -13.00
N ARG A 62 3.16 8.59 -12.81
CA ARG A 62 3.93 9.27 -13.88
C ARG A 62 5.32 8.67 -14.14
N GLY A 63 5.82 7.81 -13.25
CA GLY A 63 7.16 7.25 -13.37
C GLY A 63 8.30 8.20 -12.95
N ASP A 64 8.00 9.33 -12.30
CA ASP A 64 9.01 10.29 -11.80
C ASP A 64 9.90 9.71 -10.68
N ALA A 65 9.50 8.57 -10.10
CA ALA A 65 10.23 7.84 -9.07
C ALA A 65 10.09 6.33 -9.33
N LYS A 66 10.85 5.50 -8.61
CA LYS A 66 10.66 4.04 -8.64
C LYS A 66 9.26 3.67 -8.14
N LEU A 67 8.69 2.61 -8.69
CA LEU A 67 7.41 2.07 -8.26
C LEU A 67 7.44 1.72 -6.76
N SER A 68 8.55 1.15 -6.29
CA SER A 68 8.77 0.84 -4.87
C SER A 68 8.66 2.06 -3.95
N THR A 69 9.23 3.20 -4.37
CA THR A 69 9.15 4.47 -3.62
C THR A 69 7.71 4.98 -3.53
N TRP A 70 6.95 4.85 -4.62
CA TRP A 70 5.55 5.25 -4.65
C TRP A 70 4.67 4.35 -3.78
N ILE A 71 4.86 3.03 -3.86
CA ILE A 71 4.17 2.05 -2.99
C ILE A 71 4.49 2.30 -1.52
N TYR A 72 5.76 2.56 -1.18
CA TYR A 72 6.18 2.90 0.17
C TYR A 72 5.45 4.15 0.70
N ARG A 73 5.31 5.19 -0.12
CA ARG A 73 4.55 6.40 0.25
C ARG A 73 3.07 6.10 0.52
N ILE A 74 2.44 5.25 -0.28
CA ILE A 74 1.05 4.84 -0.06
C ILE A 74 0.93 4.06 1.25
N ALA A 75 1.81 3.08 1.49
CA ALA A 75 1.84 2.27 2.71
C ALA A 75 1.99 3.11 3.98
N THR A 76 2.97 4.01 4.00
CA THR A 76 3.20 4.93 5.11
C THR A 76 2.01 5.86 5.36
N THR A 77 1.43 6.44 4.30
CA THR A 77 0.26 7.31 4.40
C THR A 77 -0.92 6.57 5.04
N LYS A 78 -1.25 5.38 4.52
CA LYS A 78 -2.34 4.54 5.03
C LYS A 78 -2.16 4.14 6.50
N ALA A 79 -0.95 3.73 6.87
CA ALA A 79 -0.65 3.37 8.25
C ALA A 79 -0.78 4.56 9.21
N LEU A 80 -0.29 5.74 8.82
CA LEU A 80 -0.43 6.97 9.62
C LEU A 80 -1.89 7.41 9.76
N GLU A 81 -2.69 7.30 8.70
CA GLU A 81 -4.14 7.57 8.75
C GLU A 81 -4.86 6.66 9.74
N LYS A 82 -4.53 5.37 9.76
CA LYS A 82 -5.08 4.40 10.73
C LYS A 82 -4.78 4.82 12.17
N ILE A 83 -3.52 5.13 12.48
CA ILE A 83 -3.11 5.59 13.81
C ILE A 83 -3.88 6.85 14.23
N ARG A 84 -4.01 7.83 13.33
CA ARG A 84 -4.78 9.06 13.60
C ARG A 84 -6.25 8.76 13.92
N LYS A 85 -6.89 7.86 13.15
CA LYS A 85 -8.28 7.44 13.38
C LYS A 85 -8.47 6.72 14.72
N GLN A 86 -7.55 5.83 15.10
CA GLN A 86 -7.58 5.15 16.40
C GLN A 86 -7.44 6.14 17.57
N GLN A 87 -6.52 7.10 17.45
CA GLN A 87 -6.34 8.14 18.47
C GLN A 87 -7.60 9.02 18.62
N ALA A 88 -8.24 9.39 17.52
CA ALA A 88 -9.50 10.14 17.54
C ALA A 88 -10.62 9.34 18.23
N LYS A 89 -10.79 8.06 17.90
CA LYS A 89 -11.78 7.16 18.53
C LYS A 89 -11.55 7.04 20.04
N LYS A 90 -10.28 6.90 20.47
CA LYS A 90 -9.90 6.83 21.89
C LYS A 90 -10.20 8.12 22.66
N ARG A 91 -10.14 9.28 22.01
CA ARG A 91 -10.50 10.57 22.62
C ARG A 91 -12.02 10.71 22.79
N MET A 92 -12.81 10.32 21.78
CA MET A 92 -14.27 10.43 21.83
C MET A 92 -14.92 9.45 22.81
N GLY A 93 -14.38 8.24 22.97
CA GLY A 93 -14.91 7.26 23.94
C GLY A 93 -14.51 7.52 25.40
N LYS A 94 -13.79 8.61 25.68
CA LYS A 94 -13.44 9.07 27.04
C LYS A 94 -14.33 10.24 27.51
N VAL A 95 -15.31 10.65 26.71
CA VAL A 95 -16.31 11.68 27.00
C VAL A 95 -17.65 11.00 27.20
#